data_AF-A0A328EL20-F1
#
_entry.id   AF-A0A328EL20-F1
#
_cell.length_a   1.000
_cell.length_b   1.000
_cell.length_c   1.000
_cell.angle_alpha   90.00
_cell.angle_beta   90.00
_cell.angle_gamma   90.00
#
_symmetry.space_group_name_H-M   'P 1'
#
loop_
_entity.id
_entity.type
_entity.pdbx_description
1 polymer ?
#
loop_
_entity_poly.entity_id
_entity_poly.type
_entity_poly.pdbx_seq_one_letter_code
_entity_poly.pdbx_strand_id
1 'polypeptide(L)'
;MKKEKILVVHSLQDAQSLNPELNSYVVILGYTPTLTGEWKNCEGSSLPSSLDAYKGEPVVIVKITPQKVKCYAFPPRKSYCSTGTYRQVLERI
;
A
#
# COMPACT_ATOMS: atom_id res chain seq x y z
N MET A 1 -2.57 19.21 -13.28
CA MET A 1 -2.07 18.17 -12.33
C MET A 1 -2.66 16.83 -12.76
N LYS A 2 -1.86 15.76 -12.86
CA LYS A 2 -2.41 14.42 -13.10
C LYS A 2 -3.17 13.99 -11.85
N LYS A 3 -4.44 13.59 -12.01
CA LYS A 3 -5.25 13.05 -10.91
C LYS A 3 -4.62 11.75 -10.42
N GLU A 4 -4.52 11.56 -9.11
CA GLU A 4 -4.01 10.33 -8.53
C GLU A 4 -4.90 9.16 -8.93
N LYS A 5 -4.30 8.06 -9.37
CA LYS A 5 -5.02 6.80 -9.65
C LYS A 5 -5.02 5.97 -8.38
N ILE A 6 -6.16 5.92 -7.70
CA ILE A 6 -6.36 5.19 -6.45
C ILE A 6 -7.36 4.08 -6.73
N LEU A 7 -6.96 2.84 -6.47
CA LEU A 7 -7.82 1.65 -6.52
C LEU A 7 -8.09 1.22 -5.08
N VAL A 8 -9.35 0.96 -4.74
CA VAL A 8 -9.75 0.57 -3.39
C VAL A 8 -10.34 -0.83 -3.45
N VAL A 9 -9.89 -1.70 -2.54
CA VAL A 9 -10.34 -3.08 -2.40
C VAL A 9 -10.52 -3.42 -0.92
N HIS A 10 -11.24 -4.51 -0.64
CA HIS A 10 -11.64 -4.91 0.72
C HIS A 10 -10.98 -6.21 1.18
N SER A 11 -10.06 -6.78 0.39
CA SER A 11 -9.31 -7.97 0.76
C SER A 11 -7.95 -8.01 0.07
N LEU A 12 -6.99 -8.73 0.66
CA LEU A 12 -5.70 -9.00 0.02
C LEU A 12 -5.86 -9.79 -1.28
N GLN A 13 -6.83 -10.71 -1.34
CA GLN A 13 -7.12 -11.54 -2.51
C GLN A 13 -7.59 -10.69 -3.71
N ASP A 14 -8.45 -9.71 -3.47
CA ASP A 14 -8.88 -8.76 -4.50
C ASP A 14 -7.67 -7.95 -5.01
N ALA A 15 -6.81 -7.48 -4.09
CA ALA A 15 -5.60 -6.76 -4.45
C ALA A 15 -4.68 -7.61 -5.35
N GLN A 16 -4.48 -8.89 -5.04
CA GLN A 16 -3.65 -9.81 -5.82
C GLN A 16 -4.17 -10.06 -7.25
N SER A 17 -5.48 -9.87 -7.46
CA SER A 17 -6.14 -10.00 -8.75
C SER A 17 -6.03 -8.75 -9.63
N LEU A 18 -5.59 -7.62 -9.06
CA LEU A 18 -5.39 -6.37 -9.80
C LEU A 18 -4.11 -6.39 -10.63
N ASN A 19 -4.13 -5.61 -11.72
CA ASN A 19 -2.93 -5.24 -12.48
C ASN A 19 -2.81 -3.70 -12.52
N PRO A 20 -2.38 -3.07 -11.41
CA PRO A 20 -2.37 -1.63 -11.28
C PRO A 20 -1.27 -0.98 -12.15
N GLU A 21 -1.58 0.18 -12.72
CA GLU A 21 -0.61 0.95 -13.50
C GLU A 21 0.52 1.53 -12.64
N LEU A 22 1.67 1.84 -13.25
CA LEU A 22 2.74 2.58 -12.57
C LEU A 22 2.27 3.96 -12.09
N ASN A 23 2.79 4.38 -10.94
CA ASN A 23 2.43 5.62 -10.24
C ASN A 23 0.97 5.66 -9.74
N SER A 24 0.36 4.49 -9.57
CA SER A 24 -0.93 4.34 -8.90
C SER A 24 -0.77 3.92 -7.43
N TYR A 25 -1.90 3.95 -6.73
CA TYR A 25 -2.05 3.50 -5.36
C TYR A 25 -3.13 2.43 -5.29
N VAL A 26 -2.88 1.38 -4.52
CA VAL A 26 -3.90 0.40 -4.12
C VAL A 26 -4.14 0.52 -2.63
N VAL A 27 -5.39 0.63 -2.21
CA VAL A 27 -5.82 0.72 -0.82
C VAL A 27 -6.55 -0.57 -0.48
N ILE A 28 -6.01 -1.34 0.46
CA ILE A 28 -6.57 -2.60 0.94
C ILE A 28 -7.19 -2.33 2.31
N LEU A 29 -8.50 -2.07 2.32
CA LEU A 29 -9.25 -1.76 3.52
C LEU A 29 -9.44 -3.00 4.40
N GLY A 30 -9.43 -2.82 5.72
CA GLY A 30 -9.62 -3.89 6.70
C GLY A 30 -8.44 -4.84 6.84
N TYR A 31 -7.33 -4.60 6.11
CA TYR A 31 -6.17 -5.48 6.13
C TYR A 31 -5.08 -4.99 7.08
N THR A 32 -4.64 -5.86 7.99
CA THR A 32 -3.47 -5.65 8.83
C THR A 32 -2.40 -6.70 8.48
N PRO A 33 -1.20 -6.29 8.06
CA PRO A 33 -0.09 -7.20 7.82
C PRO A 33 0.26 -8.00 9.08
N THR A 34 0.41 -9.32 8.94
CA THR A 34 0.74 -10.21 10.07
C THR A 34 2.25 -10.32 10.29
N LEU A 35 3.06 -10.18 9.23
CA LEU A 35 4.52 -10.31 9.27
C LEU A 35 5.20 -8.96 9.05
N THR A 36 5.43 -8.23 10.15
CA THR A 36 6.02 -6.87 10.10
C THR A 36 7.46 -6.75 10.64
N GLY A 37 8.20 -7.86 10.73
CA GLY A 37 9.56 -7.89 11.28
C GLY A 37 10.56 -7.03 10.49
N GLU A 38 10.43 -6.99 9.16
CA GLU A 38 11.28 -6.18 8.27
C GLU A 38 10.75 -4.75 8.03
N TRP A 39 9.57 -4.45 8.55
CA TRP A 39 8.91 -3.17 8.30
C TRP A 39 9.49 -2.08 9.21
N LYS A 40 9.62 -0.87 8.67
CA LYS A 40 10.18 0.29 9.37
C LYS A 40 9.07 1.25 9.80
N ASN A 41 9.25 1.90 10.94
CA ASN A 41 8.34 2.97 11.39
C ASN A 41 8.26 4.08 10.32
N CYS A 42 7.04 4.52 10.01
CA CYS A 42 6.77 5.51 8.97
C CYS A 42 5.41 6.18 9.18
N GLU A 43 5.40 7.51 9.21
CA GLU A 43 4.19 8.33 9.28
C GLU A 43 3.44 8.43 7.94
N GLY A 44 4.02 7.92 6.85
CA GLY A 44 3.42 7.99 5.51
C GLY A 44 3.36 9.39 4.91
N SER A 45 4.23 10.32 5.32
CA SER A 45 4.31 11.70 4.81
C SER A 45 4.52 11.82 3.29
N SER A 46 5.01 10.76 2.66
CA SER A 46 5.19 10.66 1.19
C SER A 46 3.93 10.26 0.41
N LEU A 47 2.82 10.02 1.11
CA LEU A 47 1.52 9.75 0.51
C LEU A 47 0.80 11.07 0.24
N PRO A 48 0.05 11.18 -0.87
CA PRO A 48 -0.83 12.33 -1.10
C PRO A 48 -1.91 12.43 -0.02
N SER A 49 -2.36 13.65 0.26
CA SER A 49 -3.37 13.93 1.29
C SER A 49 -4.74 13.31 1.00
N SER A 50 -5.04 13.01 -0.27
CA SER A 50 -6.24 12.27 -0.67
C SER A 50 -6.34 10.89 -0.02
N LEU A 51 -5.22 10.32 0.44
CA LEU A 51 -5.18 9.02 1.12
C LEU A 51 -5.33 9.12 2.64
N ASP A 52 -5.33 10.33 3.21
CA ASP A 52 -5.44 10.52 4.67
C ASP A 52 -6.77 9.99 5.22
N ALA A 53 -7.84 10.04 4.42
CA ALA A 53 -9.15 9.51 4.77
C ALA A 53 -9.16 8.00 5.10
N TYR A 54 -8.17 7.24 4.62
CA TYR A 54 -8.09 5.79 4.85
C TYR A 54 -7.28 5.41 6.09
N LYS A 55 -6.49 6.32 6.67
CA LYS A 55 -5.51 6.00 7.73
C LYS A 55 -6.12 5.77 9.12
N GLY A 56 -7.42 6.02 9.29
CA GLY A 56 -8.13 5.88 10.57
C GLY A 56 -8.48 4.44 10.94
N GLU A 57 -8.63 3.57 9.96
CA GLU A 57 -8.96 2.15 10.13
C GLU A 57 -7.77 1.26 9.71
N PRO A 58 -7.77 -0.04 10.07
CA PRO A 58 -6.83 -1.00 9.52
C PRO A 58 -6.78 -0.94 7.98
N VAL A 59 -5.62 -0.58 7.44
CA VAL A 59 -5.43 -0.45 5.99
C VAL A 59 -3.99 -0.70 5.60
N VAL A 60 -3.81 -1.27 4.40
CA VAL A 60 -2.54 -1.21 3.69
C VAL A 60 -2.68 -0.39 2.42
N ILE A 61 -1.83 0.62 2.29
CA ILE A 61 -1.71 1.44 1.09
C ILE A 61 -0.45 1.00 0.34
N VAL A 62 -0.60 0.59 -0.91
CA VAL A 62 0.49 0.15 -1.78
C VAL A 62 0.74 1.22 -2.83
N LYS A 63 1.92 1.83 -2.79
CA LYS A 63 2.42 2.78 -3.79
C LYS A 63 3.29 2.04 -4.79
N ILE A 64 2.93 2.10 -6.07
CA ILE A 64 3.67 1.43 -7.14
C ILE A 64 4.43 2.50 -7.92
N THR A 65 5.76 2.43 -7.91
CA THR A 65 6.61 3.32 -8.74
C THR A 65 7.42 2.48 -9.73
N PRO A 66 8.03 3.09 -10.77
CA PRO A 66 8.81 2.34 -11.75
C PRO A 66 9.97 1.53 -11.15
N GLN A 67 10.51 1.97 -10.00
CA GLN A 67 11.69 1.37 -9.37
C GLN A 67 11.39 0.47 -8.18
N LYS A 68 10.22 0.63 -7.55
CA LYS A 68 9.90 -0.04 -6.28
C LYS A 68 8.42 -0.02 -5.97
N VAL A 69 8.03 -0.95 -5.12
CA VAL A 69 6.72 -0.99 -4.49
C VAL A 69 6.90 -0.71 -3.00
N LYS A 70 6.10 0.21 -2.48
CA LYS A 70 6.13 0.57 -1.06
C LYS A 70 4.75 0.39 -0.44
N CYS A 71 4.69 -0.42 0.60
CA CYS A 71 3.48 -0.65 1.39
C CYS A 71 3.54 0.23 2.65
N TYR A 72 2.40 0.75 3.07
CA TYR A 72 2.21 1.51 4.29
C TYR A 72 1.05 0.90 5.04
N ALA A 73 1.24 0.57 6.31
CA ALA A 73 0.21 0.01 7.17
C ALA A 73 -0.19 1.01 8.25
N PHE A 74 -1.50 1.23 8.38
CA PHE A 74 -2.11 2.03 9.43
C PHE A 74 -3.18 1.19 10.16
N PRO A 75 -3.43 1.46 11.46
CA PRO A 75 -2.74 2.42 12.33
C PRO A 75 -1.30 2.07 12.80
N PRO A 76 -0.68 0.90 12.55
CA PRO A 76 0.67 0.62 13.08
C PRO A 76 1.78 1.60 12.67
N ARG A 77 1.54 2.48 11.68
CA ARG A 77 2.51 3.45 11.14
C ARG A 77 3.81 2.76 10.75
N LYS A 78 3.68 1.70 9.97
CA LYS A 78 4.80 0.94 9.42
C LYS A 78 4.83 1.04 7.92
N SER A 79 6.02 0.89 7.33
CA SER A 79 6.16 0.75 5.89
C SER A 79 7.16 -0.33 5.51
N TYR A 80 6.89 -0.97 4.39
CA TYR A 80 7.76 -1.95 3.76
C TYR A 80 8.07 -1.49 2.34
N CYS A 81 9.31 -1.68 1.90
CA CYS A 81 9.78 -1.21 0.60
C CYS A 81 10.57 -2.33 -0.07
N SER A 82 10.22 -2.64 -1.31
CA SER A 82 10.87 -3.69 -2.10
C SER A 82 11.04 -3.25 -3.55
N THR A 83 12.08 -3.76 -4.21
CA THR A 83 12.29 -3.63 -5.66
C THR A 83 11.54 -4.71 -6.45
N GLY A 84 10.86 -5.64 -5.76
CA GLY A 84 10.01 -6.63 -6.38
C GLY A 84 8.77 -6.01 -7.04
N THR A 85 8.12 -6.83 -7.87
CA THR A 85 6.85 -6.45 -8.52
C THR A 85 5.72 -6.34 -7.51
N TYR A 86 4.63 -5.67 -7.91
CA TYR A 86 3.42 -5.55 -7.09
C TYR A 86 2.94 -6.90 -6.55
N ARG A 87 2.83 -7.92 -7.40
CA ARG A 87 2.37 -9.26 -7.02
C ARG A 87 3.32 -9.93 -6.02
N GLN A 88 4.63 -9.90 -6.27
CA GLN A 88 5.63 -10.46 -5.35
C GLN A 88 5.62 -9.78 -3.97
N VAL A 89 5.30 -8.48 -3.92
CA VAL A 89 5.19 -7.76 -2.64
C VAL A 89 3.92 -8.17 -1.91
N LEU A 90 2.79 -8.32 -2.60
CA LEU A 90 1.54 -8.75 -1.98
C LEU A 90 1.60 -10.17 -1.39
N GLU A 91 2.45 -11.05 -1.92
CA GLU A 91 2.70 -12.38 -1.35
C GLU A 91 3.47 -12.34 -0.02
N ARG A 92 4.05 -11.19 0.35
CA ARG A 92 4.94 -11.02 1.52
C ARG A 92 4.36 -10.16 2.64
N ILE A 93 3.16 -9.58 2.47
CA ILE A 93 2.56 -8.66 3.45
C ILE A 93 1.40 -9.30 4.17
#